data_AF-A0A7V9BQ89-F1
#
_entry.id   AF-A0A7V9BQ89-F1
#
_cell.length_a   1.000
_cell.length_b   1.000
_cell.length_c   1.000
_cell.angle_alpha   90.00
_cell.angle_beta   90.00
_cell.angle_gamma   90.00
#
_symmetry.space_group_name_H-M   'P 1'
#
loop_
_entity.id
_entity.type
_entity.pdbx_description
1 polymer ?
#
loop_
_entity_poly.entity_id
_entity_poly.type
_entity_poly.pdbx_seq_one_letter_code
_entity_poly.pdbx_strand_id
1 'polypeptide(L)' 'VEMLSNAYINYLFDAVIDATEEAILNTLLAAETMTGRDGTVVHALPPDALTEALDVLGGRR' A
#
# COMPACT_ATOMS: atom_id res chain seq x y z
N VAL A 1 -35.16 -1.87 -0.43
CA VAL A 1 -33.76 -1.49 -0.13
C VAL A 1 -33.37 -2.24 1.13
N GLU A 2 -32.32 -3.04 1.08
CA GLU A 2 -31.76 -3.67 2.28
C GLU A 2 -30.64 -2.79 2.83
N MET A 3 -30.58 -2.65 4.15
CA MET A 3 -29.62 -1.81 4.85
C MET A 3 -28.92 -2.66 5.90
N LEU A 4 -27.60 -2.56 5.94
CA LEU A 4 -26.81 -3.19 7.00
C LEU A 4 -27.00 -2.41 8.31
N SER A 5 -27.11 -3.13 9.42
CA SER A 5 -27.15 -2.50 10.74
C SER A 5 -25.85 -1.73 11.00
N ASN A 6 -25.97 -0.53 11.60
CA ASN A 6 -24.83 0.27 12.04
C ASN A 6 -23.91 -0.49 13.02
N ALA A 7 -24.39 -1.57 13.65
CA ALA A 7 -23.54 -2.44 14.48
C ALA A 7 -22.33 -3.02 13.71
N TYR A 8 -22.39 -3.08 12.38
CA TYR A 8 -21.30 -3.59 11.53
C TYR A 8 -20.41 -2.49 10.94
N ILE A 9 -20.76 -1.21 11.09
CA ILE A 9 -20.11 -0.13 10.34
C ILE A 9 -18.63 0.02 10.71
N ASN A 10 -18.28 -0.19 11.98
CA ASN A 10 -16.89 -0.11 12.42
C ASN A 10 -16.01 -1.18 11.73
N TYR A 11 -16.50 -2.41 11.60
CA TYR A 11 -15.77 -3.47 10.89
C TYR A 11 -15.56 -3.13 9.41
N LEU A 12 -16.52 -2.45 8.78
CA LEU A 12 -16.37 -1.98 7.40
C LEU A 12 -15.36 -0.84 7.29
N PHE A 13 -15.31 0.06 8.29
CA PHE A 13 -14.29 1.10 8.33
C PHE A 13 -12.89 0.51 8.49
N ASP A 14 -12.71 -0.42 9.43
CA ASP A 14 -11.42 -1.10 9.62
C ASP A 14 -11.00 -1.84 8.35
N ALA A 15 -11.92 -2.57 7.71
CA ALA A 15 -11.63 -3.28 6.46
C ALA A 15 -11.24 -2.35 5.31
N VAL A 16 -11.84 -1.16 5.22
CA VAL A 16 -11.47 -0.16 4.20
C VAL A 16 -10.10 0.46 4.50
N ILE A 17 -9.78 0.67 5.78
CA ILE A 17 -8.44 1.15 6.18
C ILE A 17 -7.38 0.15 5.71
N ASP A 18 -7.52 -1.12 6.11
CA ASP A 18 -6.56 -2.19 5.75
C ASP A 18 -6.46 -2.36 4.22
N ALA A 19 -7.61 -2.42 3.53
CA ALA A 19 -7.63 -2.60 2.08
C ALA A 19 -7.00 -1.41 1.34
N THR A 20 -7.16 -0.19 1.86
CA THR A 20 -6.56 1.01 1.24
C THR A 20 -5.06 1.06 1.48
N GLU A 21 -4.60 0.74 2.69
CA GLU A 21 -3.18 0.64 3.02
C GLU A 21 -2.47 -0.36 2.11
N GLU A 22 -3.05 -1.57 2.00
CA GLU A 22 -2.49 -2.65 1.22
C GLU A 22 -2.57 -2.38 -0.29
N ALA A 23 -3.61 -1.68 -0.78
CA ALA A 23 -3.70 -1.29 -2.20
C ALA A 23 -2.60 -0.31 -2.60
N ILE A 24 -2.27 0.65 -1.73
CA ILE A 24 -1.17 1.61 -1.97
C ILE A 24 0.16 0.86 -1.99
N LEU A 25 0.41 0.00 -1.01
CA LEU A 25 1.65 -0.77 -0.92
C LEU A 25 1.84 -1.69 -2.14
N ASN A 26 0.79 -2.43 -2.53
CA ASN A 26 0.83 -3.30 -3.70
C ASN A 26 1.10 -2.53 -4.99
N THR A 27 0.55 -1.32 -5.13
CA THR A 27 0.80 -0.48 -6.31
C THR A 27 2.28 -0.10 -6.41
N LEU A 28 2.92 0.27 -5.30
CA LEU A 28 4.34 0.64 -5.28
C LEU A 28 5.25 -0.56 -5.56
N LEU A 29 4.90 -1.74 -5.03
CA LEU A 29 5.68 -2.97 -5.20
C LEU A 29 5.52 -3.59 -6.59
N ALA A 30 4.37 -3.41 -7.23
CA ALA A 30 4.11 -3.89 -8.59
C ALA A 30 4.59 -2.91 -9.68
N ALA A 31 4.89 -1.65 -9.32
CA ALA A 31 5.34 -0.65 -10.28
C ALA A 31 6.71 -1.00 -10.88
N GLU A 32 6.87 -0.71 -12.17
CA GLU A 32 8.13 -0.86 -12.88
C GLU A 32 8.84 0.49 -13.03
N THR A 33 10.17 0.48 -13.12
CA THR A 33 10.92 1.69 -13.44
C THR A 33 10.54 2.16 -14.83
N MET A 34 10.10 3.41 -14.98
CA MET A 34 9.61 3.94 -16.24
C MET A 34 10.21 5.30 -16.57
N THR A 35 10.30 5.58 -17.87
CA THR A 35 10.66 6.90 -18.38
C THR A 35 9.40 7.62 -18.85
N GLY A 36 9.07 8.73 -18.21
CA GLY A 36 7.94 9.59 -18.52
C GLY A 36 8.25 10.63 -19.59
N ARG A 37 7.34 11.60 -19.71
CA ARG A 37 7.51 12.76 -20.59
C ARG A 37 8.79 13.52 -20.24
N ASP A 38 9.42 14.09 -21.25
CA ASP A 38 10.67 14.88 -21.15
C ASP A 38 11.87 14.07 -20.62
N GLY A 39 11.82 12.73 -20.68
CA GLY A 39 12.92 11.85 -20.29
C GLY A 39 13.07 11.64 -18.78
N THR A 40 12.08 12.06 -17.99
CA THR A 40 12.10 11.87 -16.53
C THR A 40 12.02 10.38 -16.20
N VAL A 41 13.00 9.85 -15.48
CA VAL A 41 12.99 8.46 -15.01
C VAL A 41 12.41 8.41 -13.59
N VAL A 42 11.41 7.56 -13.40
CA VAL A 42 10.83 7.23 -12.10
C VAL A 42 11.18 5.79 -11.78
N HIS A 43 11.91 5.59 -10.68
CA HIS A 43 12.35 4.26 -10.26
C HIS A 43 11.27 3.53 -9.47
N ALA A 44 11.13 2.23 -9.74
CA ALA A 44 10.37 1.32 -8.91
C ALA A 44 10.95 1.24 -7.49
N LEU A 45 10.10 0.96 -6.52
CA LEU A 45 10.53 0.68 -5.14
C LEU A 45 11.24 -0.69 -5.10
N PRO A 46 12.53 -0.77 -4.73
CA PRO A 46 13.20 -2.06 -4.60
C PRO A 46 12.67 -2.80 -3.35
N PRO A 47 12.10 -4.01 -3.48
CA PRO A 47 11.54 -4.74 -2.34
C PRO A 47 12.56 -5.02 -1.23
N ASP A 48 13.80 -5.37 -1.60
CA ASP A 48 14.85 -5.66 -0.62
C ASP A 48 15.20 -4.43 0.22
N ALA A 49 15.29 -3.25 -0.40
CA ALA A 49 15.56 -1.98 0.29
C ALA A 49 14.42 -1.60 1.24
N LEU A 50 13.17 -1.90 0.87
CA LEU A 50 12.03 -1.73 1.78
C LEU A 50 12.17 -2.65 3.00
N THR A 51 12.47 -3.93 2.80
CA THR A 51 12.61 -4.87 3.93
C THR A 51 13.79 -4.51 4.84
N GLU A 52 14.92 -4.07 4.30
CA GLU A 52 16.06 -3.59 5.08
C GLU A 52 15.68 -2.36 5.91
N ALA A 53 14.97 -1.39 5.30
CA ALA A 53 14.51 -0.21 6.02
C ALA A 53 13.57 -0.57 7.18
N LEU A 54 12.66 -1.53 6.97
CA LEU A 54 11.77 -2.02 8.03
C LEU A 54 12.52 -2.73 9.15
N ASP A 55 13.56 -3.51 8.82
CA ASP A 55 14.41 -4.17 9.83
C ASP A 55 15.15 -3.14 10.69
N VAL A 56 15.74 -2.11 10.07
CA VAL A 56 16.45 -1.03 10.78
C VAL A 56 15.51 -0.24 11.69
N LEU A 57 14.26 -0.04 11.27
CA LEU A 57 13.26 0.70 12.04
C LEU A 57 12.53 -0.19 13.07
N GLY A 58 12.81 -1.49 13.10
CA GLY A 58 12.15 -2.45 14.00
C GLY A 58 10.68 -2.74 13.65
N GLY A 59 10.29 -2.50 12.40
CA GLY A 59 8.96 -2.74 11.85
C GLY A 59 8.68 -4.20 11.50
N ARG A 60 9.73 -5.03 11.41
CA ARG A 60 9.63 -6.49 11.26
C ARG A 60 10.03 -7.16 12.58
N ARG A 61 9.04 -7.43 13.43
CA ARG A 61 9.19 -8.22 14.66
C ARG A 61 8.65 -9.63 14.45
#